data_AF-A0A420YRT5-F1
#
_entry.id   AF-A0A420YRT5-F1
#
_cell.length_a   1.000
_cell.length_b   1.000
_cell.length_c   1.000
_cell.angle_alpha   90.00
_cell.angle_beta   90.00
_cell.angle_gamma   90.00
#
_symmetry.space_group_name_H-M   'P 1'
#
loop_
_entity.id
_entity.type
_entity.pdbx_description
1 polymer ?
#
loop_
_entity_poly.entity_id
_entity_poly.type
_entity_poly.pdbx_seq_one_letter_code
_entity_poly.pdbx_strand_id
1 'polypeptide(L)'
;MRRLGVSIYPEKSTVEEIKNYLEETSRLGFSRVFSCLLSVNKPAEEIKKEFTEINTFAHELGFEVIVDVSPRVFGELNISYKDLSFFKEIGADGIRLDAGFSGLEESIMTYNPENLIIEINMSNNVHTIDTIMDYRPNKYKLYGCHNFYPHCYSGLNLDFYKECTKRFNKYGLKTAAFVTSHDKGAFG
;
A
#
# COMPACT_ATOMS: atom_id res chain seq x y z
N MET A 1 13.06 9.21 8.73
CA MET A 1 13.65 8.02 9.37
C MET A 1 13.35 6.82 8.48
N ARG A 2 14.30 5.89 8.30
CA ARG A 2 14.07 4.66 7.52
C ARG A 2 13.18 3.71 8.33
N ARG A 3 12.36 2.91 7.67
CA ARG A 3 11.44 1.95 8.30
C ARG A 3 11.63 0.57 7.66
N LEU A 4 11.41 -0.46 8.46
CA LEU A 4 11.15 -1.81 7.97
C LEU A 4 9.65 -2.06 8.01
N GLY A 5 9.16 -2.81 7.03
CA GLY A 5 7.76 -3.18 6.95
C GLY A 5 7.57 -4.63 6.55
N VAL A 6 6.37 -5.14 6.79
CA VAL A 6 5.95 -6.50 6.48
C VAL A 6 4.74 -6.48 5.57
N SER A 7 4.59 -7.52 4.76
CA SER A 7 3.39 -7.75 3.96
C SER A 7 2.49 -8.77 4.65
N ILE A 8 1.19 -8.54 4.60
CA ILE A 8 0.16 -9.49 5.06
C ILE A 8 -0.87 -9.73 3.95
N TYR A 9 -1.44 -10.93 3.93
CA TYR A 9 -2.46 -11.32 2.97
C TYR A 9 -3.63 -11.98 3.73
N PRO A 10 -4.61 -11.19 4.21
CA PRO A 10 -5.76 -11.69 4.97
C PRO A 10 -6.52 -12.83 4.28
N GLU A 11 -6.53 -12.86 2.94
CA GLU A 11 -7.18 -13.94 2.18
C GLU A 11 -6.45 -15.30 2.23
N LYS A 12 -5.19 -15.33 2.68
CA LYS A 12 -4.33 -16.52 2.68
C LYS A 12 -3.94 -17.01 4.09
N SER A 13 -4.31 -16.26 5.12
CA SER A 13 -3.97 -16.57 6.51
C SER A 13 -5.14 -16.29 7.42
N THR A 14 -5.15 -16.90 8.59
CA THR A 14 -6.11 -16.57 9.63
C THR A 14 -5.75 -15.25 10.31
N VAL A 15 -6.75 -14.55 10.85
CA VAL A 15 -6.55 -13.34 11.66
C VAL A 15 -5.56 -13.58 12.80
N GLU A 16 -5.63 -14.76 13.44
CA GLU A 16 -4.75 -15.14 14.55
C GLU A 16 -3.29 -15.30 14.11
N GLU A 17 -3.04 -15.97 12.99
CA GLU A 17 -1.67 -16.09 12.43
C GLU A 17 -1.09 -14.71 12.07
N ILE A 18 -1.91 -13.83 11.49
CA ILE A 18 -1.50 -12.46 11.16
C ILE A 18 -1.16 -11.67 12.41
N LYS A 19 -1.99 -11.74 13.46
CA LYS A 19 -1.73 -11.07 14.74
C LYS A 19 -0.43 -11.55 15.37
N ASN A 20 -0.21 -12.86 15.42
CA ASN A 20 1.04 -13.43 15.94
C ASN A 20 2.26 -12.94 15.14
N TYR A 21 2.16 -12.90 13.81
CA TYR A 21 3.23 -12.39 12.95
C TYR A 21 3.51 -10.89 13.15
N LEU A 22 2.46 -10.08 13.30
CA LEU A 22 2.59 -8.64 13.59
C LEU A 22 3.22 -8.40 14.96
N GLU A 23 2.84 -9.16 15.98
CA GLU A 23 3.42 -9.04 17.32
C GLU A 23 4.92 -9.37 17.31
N GLU A 24 5.32 -10.47 16.68
CA GLU A 24 6.72 -10.86 16.57
C GLU A 24 7.55 -9.80 15.84
N THR A 25 7.06 -9.32 14.70
CA THR A 25 7.78 -8.35 13.88
C THR A 25 7.84 -6.96 14.51
N SER A 26 6.83 -6.57 15.30
CA SER A 26 6.87 -5.35 16.11
C SER A 26 8.02 -5.38 17.13
N ARG A 27 8.23 -6.52 17.81
CA ARG A 27 9.35 -6.71 18.75
C ARG A 27 10.72 -6.60 18.07
N LEU A 28 10.78 -6.83 16.76
CA LEU A 28 11.98 -6.67 15.92
C LEU A 28 12.14 -5.25 15.34
N GLY A 29 11.23 -4.32 15.65
CA GLY A 29 11.30 -2.91 15.23
C GLY A 29 10.69 -2.61 13.86
N PHE A 30 9.90 -3.53 13.31
CA PHE A 30 9.10 -3.23 12.12
C PHE A 30 7.95 -2.29 12.49
N SER A 31 7.60 -1.37 11.60
CA SER A 31 6.64 -0.30 11.91
C SER A 31 5.76 0.09 10.72
N ARG A 32 5.73 -0.72 9.67
CA ARG A 32 4.88 -0.51 8.50
C ARG A 32 4.29 -1.84 8.02
N VAL A 33 3.00 -1.85 7.69
CA VAL A 33 2.30 -2.98 7.10
C VAL A 33 1.87 -2.62 5.69
N PHE A 34 2.13 -3.54 4.76
CA PHE A 34 1.50 -3.59 3.45
C PHE A 34 0.43 -4.68 3.49
N SER A 35 -0.84 -4.31 3.38
CA SER A 35 -1.95 -5.26 3.43
C SER A 35 -2.59 -5.37 2.07
N CYS A 36 -2.70 -6.59 1.54
CA CYS A 36 -3.19 -6.82 0.19
C CYS A 36 -4.68 -7.16 0.21
N LEU A 37 -5.49 -6.39 -0.52
CA LEU A 37 -6.91 -6.67 -0.77
C LEU A 37 -7.07 -7.03 -2.25
N LEU A 38 -6.83 -8.31 -2.56
CA LEU A 38 -6.73 -8.80 -3.94
C LEU A 38 -8.09 -9.19 -4.52
N SER A 39 -8.99 -9.72 -3.69
CA SER A 39 -10.27 -10.23 -4.17
C SER A 39 -11.38 -10.13 -3.13
N VAL A 40 -12.58 -9.79 -3.60
CA VAL A 40 -13.79 -9.76 -2.79
C VAL A 40 -14.51 -11.10 -2.95
N ASN A 41 -13.98 -12.14 -2.30
CA ASN A 41 -14.62 -13.47 -2.29
C ASN A 41 -15.61 -13.64 -1.14
N LYS A 42 -15.70 -12.64 -0.26
CA LYS A 42 -16.56 -12.60 0.93
C LYS A 42 -17.47 -11.37 0.84
N PRO A 43 -18.61 -11.35 1.56
CA PRO A 43 -19.41 -10.14 1.70
C PRO A 43 -18.58 -8.96 2.22
N ALA A 44 -18.86 -7.76 1.73
CA ALA A 44 -18.11 -6.55 2.10
C ALA A 44 -18.04 -6.32 3.61
N GLU A 45 -19.11 -6.61 4.35
CA GLU A 45 -19.16 -6.49 5.82
C GLU A 45 -18.21 -7.44 6.54
N GLU A 46 -18.00 -8.66 6.02
CA GLU A 46 -17.05 -9.60 6.59
C GLU A 46 -15.62 -9.12 6.36
N ILE A 47 -15.33 -8.64 5.16
CA ILE A 47 -14.03 -8.04 4.81
C ILE A 47 -13.74 -6.83 5.70
N LYS A 48 -14.73 -5.93 5.86
CA LYS A 48 -14.59 -4.77 6.75
C LYS A 48 -14.23 -5.22 8.16
N LYS A 49 -14.99 -6.15 8.73
CA LYS A 49 -14.75 -6.64 10.09
C LYS A 49 -13.34 -7.23 10.25
N GLU A 50 -12.93 -8.09 9.32
CA GLU A 50 -11.63 -8.76 9.33
C GLU A 50 -10.47 -7.76 9.23
N PHE A 51 -10.54 -6.82 8.28
CA PHE A 51 -9.53 -5.79 8.13
C PHE A 51 -9.52 -4.82 9.31
N THR A 52 -10.69 -4.39 9.83
CA THR A 52 -10.76 -3.54 11.03
C THR A 52 -10.08 -4.21 12.22
N GLU A 53 -10.33 -5.51 12.43
CA GLU A 53 -9.72 -6.25 13.54
C GLU A 53 -8.19 -6.33 13.41
N ILE A 54 -7.69 -6.68 12.21
CA ILE A 54 -6.25 -6.78 11.94
C ILE A 54 -5.57 -5.40 12.08
N ASN A 55 -6.15 -4.37 11.46
CA ASN A 55 -5.55 -3.04 11.42
C ASN A 55 -5.56 -2.38 12.80
N THR A 56 -6.63 -2.57 13.59
CA THR A 56 -6.68 -2.11 14.99
C THR A 56 -5.54 -2.71 15.80
N PHE A 57 -5.32 -4.03 15.67
CA PHE A 57 -4.21 -4.70 16.35
C PHE A 57 -2.84 -4.21 15.86
N ALA A 58 -2.67 -3.99 14.55
CA ALA A 58 -1.45 -3.42 13.99
C ALA A 58 -1.17 -2.02 14.58
N HIS A 59 -2.20 -1.19 14.76
CA HIS A 59 -2.08 0.14 15.37
C HIS A 59 -1.68 0.09 16.84
N GLU A 60 -2.22 -0.85 17.62
CA GLU A 60 -1.81 -1.07 19.03
C GLU A 60 -0.31 -1.39 19.14
N LEU A 61 0.27 -2.02 18.12
CA LEU A 61 1.69 -2.32 18.01
C LEU A 61 2.53 -1.19 17.37
N GLY A 62 1.90 -0.10 16.94
CA GLY A 62 2.58 1.07 16.36
C GLY A 62 2.89 0.98 14.86
N PHE A 63 2.21 0.10 14.12
CA PHE A 63 2.37 0.01 12.66
C PHE A 63 1.59 1.10 11.92
N GLU A 64 2.14 1.58 10.80
CA GLU A 64 1.40 2.31 9.75
C GLU A 64 0.91 1.30 8.71
N VAL A 65 -0.40 1.26 8.43
CA VAL A 65 -1.02 0.27 7.52
C VAL A 65 -1.38 0.91 6.18
N ILE A 66 -0.75 0.43 5.10
CA ILE A 66 -1.09 0.80 3.72
C ILE A 66 -1.81 -0.38 3.06
N VAL A 67 -3.04 -0.15 2.61
CA VAL A 67 -3.86 -1.17 1.93
C VAL A 67 -3.68 -1.04 0.41
N ASP A 68 -3.24 -2.12 -0.22
CA ASP A 68 -3.13 -2.21 -1.67
C ASP A 68 -4.42 -2.75 -2.26
N VAL A 69 -4.93 -2.02 -3.24
CA VAL A 69 -6.24 -2.26 -3.83
C VAL A 69 -6.14 -2.16 -5.34
N SER A 70 -6.69 -3.19 -6.01
CA SER A 70 -6.78 -3.17 -7.47
C SER A 70 -8.01 -2.38 -7.94
N PRO A 71 -7.99 -1.76 -9.14
CA PRO A 71 -9.16 -1.07 -9.70
C PRO A 71 -10.42 -1.94 -9.78
N ARG A 72 -10.25 -3.27 -9.91
CA ARG A 72 -11.37 -4.21 -9.91
C ARG A 72 -12.12 -4.21 -8.57
N VAL A 73 -11.37 -4.21 -7.46
CA VAL A 73 -11.93 -4.22 -6.11
C VAL A 73 -12.69 -2.93 -5.79
N PHE A 74 -12.28 -1.79 -6.37
CA PHE A 74 -13.06 -0.54 -6.26
C PHE A 74 -14.51 -0.73 -6.73
N GLY A 75 -14.70 -1.41 -7.87
CA GLY A 75 -16.04 -1.69 -8.39
C GLY A 75 -16.83 -2.68 -7.51
N GLU A 76 -16.18 -3.75 -7.05
CA GLU A 76 -16.82 -4.80 -6.25
C GLU A 76 -17.28 -4.30 -4.87
N LEU A 77 -16.55 -3.36 -4.26
CA LEU A 77 -16.87 -2.74 -2.96
C LEU A 77 -17.61 -1.40 -3.07
N ASN A 78 -17.97 -0.98 -4.30
CA ASN A 78 -18.58 0.32 -4.59
C ASN A 78 -17.78 1.51 -4.01
N ILE A 79 -16.46 1.41 -4.06
CA ILE A 79 -15.52 2.44 -3.61
C ILE A 79 -15.24 3.38 -4.78
N SER A 80 -15.15 4.67 -4.50
CA SER A 80 -14.80 5.70 -5.47
C SER A 80 -13.51 6.39 -5.05
N TYR A 81 -12.72 6.88 -6.00
CA TYR A 81 -11.59 7.76 -5.66
C TYR A 81 -12.02 9.06 -4.96
N LYS A 82 -13.29 9.43 -5.08
CA LYS A 82 -13.90 10.58 -4.40
C LYS A 82 -14.36 10.28 -2.98
N ASP A 83 -14.45 9.00 -2.63
CA ASP A 83 -14.95 8.54 -1.34
C ASP A 83 -14.09 7.37 -0.86
N LEU A 84 -13.11 7.72 -0.02
CA LEU A 84 -12.17 6.78 0.57
C LEU A 84 -12.61 6.35 1.98
N SER A 85 -13.85 6.62 2.37
CA SER A 85 -14.41 6.32 3.70
C SER A 85 -14.25 4.84 4.07
N PHE A 86 -14.40 3.92 3.13
CA PHE A 86 -14.16 2.49 3.33
C PHE A 86 -12.80 2.21 3.99
N PHE A 87 -11.73 2.82 3.46
CA PHE A 87 -10.38 2.61 3.97
C PHE A 87 -10.20 3.20 5.36
N LYS A 88 -10.90 4.31 5.65
CA LYS A 88 -10.91 4.90 6.98
C LYS A 88 -11.65 4.04 8.00
N GLU A 89 -12.80 3.47 7.61
CA GLU A 89 -13.61 2.58 8.43
C GLU A 89 -12.85 1.31 8.83
N ILE A 90 -12.04 0.76 7.93
CA ILE A 90 -11.19 -0.39 8.25
C ILE A 90 -9.90 -0.02 8.98
N GLY A 91 -9.68 1.25 9.31
CA GLY A 91 -8.49 1.71 10.02
C GLY A 91 -7.19 1.68 9.19
N ALA A 92 -7.27 1.86 7.87
CA ALA A 92 -6.05 2.07 7.08
C ALA A 92 -5.46 3.47 7.31
N ASP A 93 -4.14 3.59 7.22
CA ASP A 93 -3.43 4.89 7.21
C ASP A 93 -3.26 5.43 5.79
N GLY A 94 -3.33 4.55 4.80
CA GLY A 94 -3.24 4.92 3.39
C GLY A 94 -3.65 3.80 2.45
N ILE A 95 -3.75 4.18 1.19
CA ILE A 95 -4.06 3.29 0.08
C ILE A 95 -2.94 3.30 -0.94
N ARG A 96 -2.66 2.15 -1.51
CA ARG A 96 -1.78 2.04 -2.67
C ARG A 96 -2.62 1.85 -3.93
N LEU A 97 -2.33 2.69 -4.91
CA LEU A 97 -2.94 2.66 -6.24
C LEU A 97 -2.05 1.83 -7.16
N ASP A 98 -2.45 0.58 -7.41
CA ASP A 98 -1.66 -0.32 -8.26
C ASP A 98 -1.62 0.15 -9.73
N ALA A 99 -2.73 0.71 -10.20
CA ALA A 99 -2.85 1.38 -11.49
C ALA A 99 -3.00 2.90 -11.30
N GLY A 100 -2.34 3.67 -12.18
CA GLY A 100 -2.47 5.12 -12.21
C GLY A 100 -3.77 5.60 -12.86
N PHE A 101 -4.13 6.85 -12.58
CA PHE A 101 -5.22 7.59 -13.19
C PHE A 101 -4.63 8.67 -14.14
N SER A 102 -5.23 9.87 -14.20
CA SER A 102 -4.76 10.94 -15.09
C SER A 102 -3.67 11.83 -14.45
N GLY A 103 -3.35 11.63 -13.18
CA GLY A 103 -2.51 12.51 -12.36
C GLY A 103 -3.32 13.54 -11.57
N LEU A 104 -4.46 13.99 -12.09
CA LEU A 104 -5.36 14.92 -11.40
C LEU A 104 -6.08 14.21 -10.23
N GLU A 105 -6.61 13.01 -10.46
CA GLU A 105 -7.31 12.26 -9.42
C GLU A 105 -6.40 11.97 -8.24
N GLU A 106 -5.17 11.49 -8.48
CA GLU A 106 -4.21 11.23 -7.42
C GLU A 106 -3.85 12.50 -6.66
N SER A 107 -3.69 13.63 -7.36
CA SER A 107 -3.45 14.91 -6.69
C SER A 107 -4.62 15.29 -5.77
N ILE A 108 -5.85 15.20 -6.24
CA ILE A 108 -7.06 15.48 -5.44
C ILE A 108 -7.15 14.54 -4.24
N MET A 109 -6.92 13.24 -4.44
CA MET A 109 -6.96 12.24 -3.37
C MET A 109 -6.00 12.58 -2.23
N THR A 110 -4.87 13.25 -2.46
CA THR A 110 -3.95 13.63 -1.36
C THR A 110 -4.53 14.65 -0.37
N TYR A 111 -5.68 15.25 -0.71
CA TYR A 111 -6.45 16.16 0.15
C TYR A 111 -7.75 15.51 0.68
N ASN A 112 -7.88 14.18 0.63
CA ASN A 112 -9.05 13.48 1.12
C ASN A 112 -9.37 13.82 2.60
N PRO A 113 -10.65 13.95 2.96
CA PRO A 113 -11.07 14.32 4.33
C PRO A 113 -10.75 13.24 5.36
N GLU A 114 -10.57 11.98 4.94
CA GLU A 114 -10.18 10.85 5.79
C GLU A 114 -8.72 10.94 6.27
N ASN A 115 -7.93 11.87 5.72
CA ASN A 115 -6.52 12.10 6.01
C ASN A 115 -5.62 10.89 5.65
N LEU A 116 -6.02 10.10 4.66
CA LEU A 116 -5.30 8.93 4.17
C LEU A 116 -4.08 9.32 3.33
N ILE A 117 -3.03 8.51 3.41
CA ILE A 117 -1.88 8.58 2.52
C ILE A 117 -2.23 7.93 1.18
N ILE A 118 -1.80 8.55 0.09
CA ILE A 118 -1.91 8.01 -1.27
C ILE A 118 -0.53 7.51 -1.67
N GLU A 119 -0.41 6.22 -1.94
CA GLU A 119 0.82 5.58 -2.38
C GLU A 119 0.75 5.18 -3.85
N ILE A 120 1.71 5.67 -4.62
CA ILE A 120 1.74 5.49 -6.08
C ILE A 120 2.70 4.36 -6.44
N ASN A 121 2.31 3.55 -7.42
CA ASN A 121 3.21 2.59 -8.06
C ASN A 121 4.37 3.34 -8.74
N MET A 122 5.58 3.14 -8.22
CA MET A 122 6.79 3.79 -8.74
C MET A 122 7.62 2.92 -9.67
N SER A 123 7.13 1.74 -10.05
CA SER A 123 7.88 0.81 -10.91
C SER A 123 7.79 1.11 -12.40
N ASN A 124 7.15 2.22 -12.80
CA ASN A 124 7.08 2.67 -14.18
C ASN A 124 8.00 3.87 -14.41
N ASN A 125 8.92 3.76 -15.37
CA ASN A 125 9.86 4.84 -15.72
C ASN A 125 9.22 5.86 -16.69
N VAL A 126 8.09 6.44 -16.28
CA VAL A 126 7.29 7.38 -17.09
C VAL A 126 7.02 8.67 -16.31
N HIS A 127 6.31 9.62 -16.93
CA HIS A 127 6.06 10.95 -16.37
C HIS A 127 4.87 11.01 -15.39
N THR A 128 4.29 9.89 -14.96
CA THR A 128 3.11 9.87 -14.06
C THR A 128 3.29 10.74 -12.83
N ILE A 129 4.41 10.61 -12.11
CA ILE A 129 4.65 11.45 -10.92
C ILE A 129 4.83 12.92 -11.27
N ASP A 130 5.41 13.23 -12.44
CA ASP A 130 5.57 14.61 -12.89
C ASP A 130 4.20 15.25 -13.15
N THR A 131 3.31 14.53 -13.84
CA THR A 131 1.93 14.96 -14.07
C THR A 131 1.17 15.17 -12.77
N ILE A 132 1.29 14.26 -11.80
CA ILE A 132 0.67 14.44 -10.47
C ILE A 132 1.19 15.73 -9.83
N MET A 133 2.51 15.95 -9.86
CA MET A 133 3.16 17.12 -9.27
C MET A 133 2.74 18.45 -9.91
N ASP A 134 2.46 18.48 -11.22
CA ASP A 134 1.95 19.66 -11.93
C ASP A 134 0.59 20.11 -11.37
N TYR A 135 -0.23 19.16 -10.89
CA TYR A 135 -1.50 19.43 -10.20
C TYR A 135 -1.36 19.77 -8.70
N ARG A 136 -0.13 19.97 -8.20
CA ARG A 136 0.17 20.45 -6.83
C ARG A 136 -0.45 19.60 -5.71
N PRO A 137 -0.08 18.32 -5.60
CA PRO A 137 -0.60 17.43 -4.57
C PRO A 137 -0.08 17.84 -3.19
N ASN A 138 -0.75 17.36 -2.14
CA ASN A 138 -0.18 17.37 -0.80
C ASN A 138 0.94 16.31 -0.71
N LYS A 139 2.19 16.74 -0.92
CA LYS A 139 3.37 15.86 -0.87
C LYS A 139 3.53 15.10 0.46
N TYR A 140 2.99 15.60 1.57
CA TYR A 140 3.08 14.91 2.86
C TYR A 140 2.13 13.71 2.96
N LYS A 141 1.17 13.61 2.04
CA LYS A 141 0.22 12.51 1.87
C LYS A 141 0.47 11.71 0.60
N LEU A 142 1.65 11.85 0.00
CA LEU A 142 2.01 11.16 -1.24
C LEU A 142 3.28 10.33 -1.05
N TYR A 143 3.14 9.00 -1.13
CA TYR A 143 4.25 8.04 -1.09
C TYR A 143 4.45 7.40 -2.47
N GLY A 144 5.62 6.80 -2.67
CA GLY A 144 5.90 5.91 -3.79
C GLY A 144 6.31 4.53 -3.28
N CYS A 145 5.82 3.46 -3.90
CA CYS A 145 6.24 2.10 -3.58
C CYS A 145 6.36 1.25 -4.84
N HIS A 146 7.49 0.54 -4.98
CA HIS A 146 7.72 -0.35 -6.11
C HIS A 146 6.79 -1.56 -6.05
N ASN A 147 6.45 -2.12 -7.20
CA ASN A 147 5.90 -3.47 -7.30
C ASN A 147 6.88 -4.53 -6.76
N PHE A 148 6.32 -5.66 -6.37
CA PHE A 148 7.03 -6.93 -6.25
C PHE A 148 6.67 -7.83 -7.44
N TYR A 149 7.48 -8.87 -7.67
CA TYR A 149 7.46 -9.64 -8.91
C TYR A 149 7.47 -11.15 -8.58
N PRO A 150 6.28 -11.78 -8.44
CA PRO A 150 6.18 -13.20 -8.08
C PRO A 150 6.72 -14.14 -9.15
N HIS A 151 6.66 -13.73 -10.42
CA HIS A 151 7.18 -14.54 -11.53
C HIS A 151 8.70 -14.42 -11.61
N CYS A 152 9.38 -15.56 -11.70
CA CYS A 152 10.84 -15.57 -11.87
C CYS A 152 11.23 -14.78 -13.13
N TYR A 153 12.32 -14.01 -13.03
CA TYR A 153 12.89 -13.20 -14.11
C TYR A 153 12.03 -12.03 -14.61
N SER A 154 10.96 -11.64 -13.91
CA SER A 154 10.17 -10.43 -14.24
C SER A 154 10.50 -9.22 -13.37
N GLY A 155 11.43 -9.36 -12.41
CA GLY A 155 11.89 -8.26 -11.56
C GLY A 155 12.59 -7.14 -12.34
N LEU A 156 12.62 -5.95 -11.73
CA LEU A 156 13.31 -4.80 -12.31
C LEU A 156 14.83 -4.99 -12.30
N ASN A 157 15.47 -4.64 -13.42
CA ASN A 157 16.91 -4.48 -13.41
C ASN A 157 17.34 -3.29 -12.53
N LEU A 158 18.57 -3.31 -12.04
CA LEU A 158 19.05 -2.34 -11.05
C LEU A 158 19.05 -0.90 -11.57
N ASP A 159 19.43 -0.68 -12.82
CA ASP A 159 19.52 0.66 -13.39
C ASP A 159 18.12 1.26 -13.61
N PHE A 160 17.17 0.46 -14.10
CA PHE A 160 15.78 0.86 -14.23
C PHE A 160 15.15 1.15 -12.87
N TYR A 161 15.39 0.31 -11.86
CA TYR A 161 14.97 0.58 -10.47
C TYR A 161 15.50 1.93 -9.96
N LYS A 162 16.78 2.23 -10.20
CA LYS A 162 17.41 3.49 -9.78
C LYS A 162 16.79 4.69 -10.49
N GLU A 163 16.56 4.62 -11.79
CA GLU A 163 15.94 5.70 -12.56
C GLU A 163 14.50 5.97 -12.12
N CYS A 164 13.69 4.91 -11.95
CA CYS A 164 12.36 5.02 -11.35
C CYS A 164 12.39 5.69 -9.98
N THR A 165 13.29 5.25 -9.10
CA THR A 165 13.43 5.79 -7.74
C THR A 165 13.86 7.25 -7.73
N LYS A 166 14.77 7.64 -8.63
CA LYS A 166 15.24 9.03 -8.78
C LYS A 166 14.11 10.00 -9.14
N ARG A 167 13.13 9.58 -9.95
CA ARG A 167 11.96 10.39 -10.31
C ARG A 167 11.09 10.78 -9.12
N PHE A 168 10.96 9.90 -8.13
CA PHE A 168 10.19 10.20 -6.91
C PHE A 168 11.05 10.97 -5.90
N ASN A 169 12.32 10.58 -5.75
CA ASN A 169 13.26 11.23 -4.83
C ASN A 169 13.52 12.71 -5.16
N LYS A 170 13.49 13.11 -6.45
CA LYS A 170 13.68 14.52 -6.84
C LYS A 170 12.61 15.46 -6.24
N TYR A 171 11.44 14.93 -5.89
CA TYR A 171 10.37 15.68 -5.23
C TYR A 171 10.38 15.56 -3.70
N GLY A 172 11.32 14.80 -3.14
CA GLY A 172 11.44 14.55 -1.70
C GLY A 172 10.37 13.62 -1.13
N LEU A 173 9.77 12.76 -1.97
CA LEU A 173 8.73 11.82 -1.55
C LEU A 173 9.33 10.64 -0.78
N LYS A 174 8.53 10.05 0.11
CA LYS A 174 8.91 8.78 0.76
C LYS A 174 8.76 7.64 -0.24
N THR A 175 9.81 6.85 -0.40
CA THR A 175 9.84 5.70 -1.31
C THR A 175 10.00 4.39 -0.55
N ALA A 176 9.37 3.32 -1.03
CA ALA A 176 9.53 1.97 -0.52
C ALA A 176 9.79 0.95 -1.64
N ALA A 177 10.36 -0.19 -1.29
CA ALA A 177 10.59 -1.32 -2.17
C ALA A 177 10.49 -2.62 -1.37
N PHE A 178 10.14 -3.71 -2.05
CA PHE A 178 9.99 -5.02 -1.44
C PHE A 178 11.28 -5.84 -1.51
N VAL A 179 11.45 -6.70 -0.51
CA VAL A 179 12.47 -7.76 -0.48
C VAL A 179 11.76 -9.07 -0.15
N THR A 180 12.26 -10.18 -0.68
CA THR A 180 11.64 -11.50 -0.48
C THR A 180 12.23 -12.19 0.75
N SER A 181 11.41 -12.94 1.48
CA SER A 181 11.88 -13.88 2.50
C SER A 181 12.38 -15.16 1.83
N HIS A 182 13.35 -15.82 2.45
CA HIS A 182 13.84 -17.13 2.01
C HIS A 182 13.14 -18.31 2.72
N ASP A 183 12.16 -18.02 3.58
CA ASP A 183 11.36 -19.07 4.22
C ASP A 183 10.51 -19.82 3.18
N LYS A 184 10.48 -21.16 3.25
CA LYS A 184 9.78 -22.01 2.29
C LYS A 184 8.26 -21.88 2.37
N GLY A 185 7.72 -21.49 3.53
CA GLY A 185 6.30 -21.26 3.75
C GLY A 185 5.86 -19.83 3.42
N ALA A 186 6.81 -18.92 3.14
CA ALA A 186 6.48 -17.56 2.77
C ALA A 186 5.80 -17.50 1.40
N PHE A 187 4.82 -16.60 1.29
CA PHE A 187 4.13 -16.31 0.04
C PHE A 187 3.98 -14.80 -0.10
N GLY A 188 3.96 -14.36 -1.36
CA GLY A 188 3.89 -12.95 -1.72
C GLY A 188 4.40 -12.72 -3.12
#